data_AF-A0A2V8P3Z1-F1
#
_entry.id   AF-A0A2V8P3Z1-F1
#
_cell.length_a   1.000
_cell.length_b   1.000
_cell.length_c   1.000
_cell.angle_alpha   90.00
_cell.angle_beta   90.00
_cell.angle_gamma   90.00
#
_symmetry.space_group_name_H-M   'P 1'
#
loop_
_entity.id
_entity.type
_entity.pdbx_description
1 polymer ?
#
loop_
_entity_poly.entity_id
_entity_poly.type
_entity_poly.pdbx_seq_one_letter_code
_entity_poly.pdbx_strand_id
1 'polypeptide(L)' 'DVAGRSKIYEAIVKGEADFDPGLPESFNVLVRELQSLCLDVELVQKDGGAETPIAEPLITSGI' A
#
# COMPACT_ATOMS: atom_id res chain seq x y z
N ASP A 1 -2.78 13.83 -2.08
CA ASP A 1 -1.58 14.27 -1.37
C ASP A 1 -1.58 15.80 -1.26
N VAL A 2 -1.66 16.31 -0.04
CA VAL A 2 -1.67 17.76 0.21
C VAL A 2 -0.25 18.33 0.22
N ALA A 3 0.74 17.53 0.65
CA ALA A 3 2.13 17.97 0.76
C ALA A 3 2.88 17.90 -0.58
N GLY A 4 2.61 16.88 -1.41
CA GLY A 4 3.26 16.71 -2.71
C GLY A 4 2.94 17.82 -3.72
N ARG A 5 1.72 18.39 -3.68
CA ARG A 5 1.31 19.44 -4.64
C ARG A 5 2.13 20.72 -4.49
N SER A 6 2.38 21.18 -3.28
CA SER A 6 3.20 22.38 -3.05
C SER A 6 4.66 22.16 -3.50
N LYS A 7 5.20 20.96 -3.26
CA LYS A 7 6.55 20.59 -3.71
C LYS A 7 6.65 20.55 -5.23
N ILE A 8 5.63 20.04 -5.92
CA ILE A 8 5.57 20.05 -7.39
C ILE A 8 5.60 21.48 -7.93
N TYR A 9 4.85 22.41 -7.32
CA TYR A 9 4.89 23.81 -7.76
C TYR A 9 6.26 24.45 -7.54
N GLU A 10 6.92 24.22 -6.39
CA GLU A 10 8.29 24.71 -6.18
C GLU A 10 9.30 24.10 -7.14
N ALA A 11 9.18 22.79 -7.42
CA ALA A 11 10.04 22.06 -8.34
C ALA A 11 9.92 22.59 -9.79
N ILE A 12 8.69 22.84 -10.25
CA ILE A 12 8.41 23.46 -11.55
C ILE A 12 9.03 24.86 -11.66
N VAL A 13 9.00 25.64 -10.57
CA VAL A 13 9.58 27.00 -10.53
C VAL A 13 11.12 26.96 -10.48
N LYS A 14 11.71 25.98 -9.78
CA LYS A 14 13.16 25.83 -9.62
C LYS A 14 13.84 25.09 -10.78
N GLY A 15 13.07 24.44 -11.66
CA GLY A 15 13.60 23.66 -12.78
C GLY A 15 14.21 22.32 -12.39
N GLU A 16 14.05 21.89 -11.14
CA GLU A 16 14.46 20.59 -10.64
C GLU A 16 13.28 19.62 -10.77
N ALA A 17 13.38 18.66 -11.69
CA ALA A 17 12.29 17.73 -11.98
C ALA A 17 12.23 16.52 -11.02
N ASP A 18 13.04 16.51 -9.97
CA ASP A 18 13.17 15.37 -9.08
C ASP A 18 12.14 15.49 -7.95
N PHE A 19 11.11 14.65 -8.04
CA PHE A 19 10.07 14.54 -7.04
C PHE A 19 9.81 13.05 -6.84
N ASP A 20 9.88 12.60 -5.59
CA ASP A 20 9.50 11.25 -5.22
C ASP A 20 8.00 11.24 -4.89
N PRO A 21 7.13 10.68 -5.76
CA PRO A 21 5.73 10.52 -5.46
C PRO A 21 5.53 9.56 -4.30
N GLY A 22 5.13 10.10 -3.16
CA GLY A 22 4.65 9.30 -2.03
C GLY A 22 3.30 8.63 -2.31
N LEU A 23 2.90 7.73 -1.42
CA LEU A 23 1.60 7.05 -1.49
C LEU A 23 0.43 8.06 -1.36
N PRO A 24 -0.56 8.06 -2.27
CA PRO A 24 -1.69 8.99 -2.19
C PRO A 24 -2.60 8.72 -0.99
N GLU A 25 -3.05 9.77 -0.31
CA GLU A 25 -4.06 9.66 0.76
C GLU A 25 -5.34 8.93 0.33
N SER A 26 -5.78 9.07 -0.93
CA SER A 26 -6.95 8.35 -1.45
C SER A 26 -6.76 6.83 -1.44
N PHE A 27 -5.53 6.34 -1.57
CA PHE A 27 -5.22 4.92 -1.47
C PHE A 27 -5.36 4.43 -0.03
N ASN A 28 -4.91 5.22 0.95
CA ASN A 28 -5.08 4.91 2.37
C ASN A 28 -6.56 4.84 2.77
N VAL A 29 -7.39 5.72 2.20
CA VAL A 29 -8.86 5.67 2.37
C VAL A 29 -9.43 4.38 1.79
N LEU A 30 -9.05 4.01 0.56
CA LEU A 30 -9.49 2.77 -0.08
C LEU A 30 -9.16 1.53 0.77
N VAL A 31 -7.94 1.43 1.31
CA VAL A 31 -7.54 0.30 2.18
C VAL A 31 -8.44 0.23 3.42
N ARG A 32 -8.73 1.38 4.04
CA ARG A 32 -9.62 1.45 5.21
C ARG A 32 -11.07 1.07 4.88
N GLU A 33 -11.56 1.45 3.71
CA GLU A 33 -12.89 1.08 3.24
C GLU A 33 -13.01 -0.44 3.02
N LEU A 34 -11.98 -1.08 2.45
CA LEU A 34 -11.92 -2.53 2.30
C LEU A 34 -11.84 -3.23 3.66
N GLN A 35 -11.03 -2.73 4.59
CA GLN A 35 -10.95 -3.25 5.96
C GLN A 35 -12.27 -3.10 6.72
N SER A 36 -13.03 -2.05 6.46
CA SER A 36 -14.39 -1.87 7.01
C SER A 36 -15.38 -2.94 6.54
N LEU A 37 -15.08 -3.65 5.44
CA LEU A 37 -15.85 -4.80 4.95
C LEU A 37 -15.33 -6.14 5.51
N CYS A 38 -14.48 -6.10 6.54
CA CYS A 38 -13.80 -7.26 7.11
C CYS A 38 -12.83 -7.95 6.12
N LEU A 39 -12.29 -7.22 5.15
CA LEU A 39 -11.25 -7.72 4.26
C LEU A 39 -9.88 -7.41 4.85
N ASP A 40 -9.04 -8.42 4.97
CA ASP A 40 -7.64 -8.25 5.39
C ASP A 40 -6.80 -7.85 4.18
N VAL A 41 -6.24 -6.64 4.22
CA VAL A 41 -5.49 -6.04 3.11
C VAL A 41 -4.19 -5.48 3.66
N GLU A 42 -3.07 -6.01 3.16
CA GLU A 42 -1.72 -5.62 3.54
C GLU A 42 -0.87 -5.25 2.33
N LEU A 43 0.04 -4.30 2.52
CA LEU A 43 1.01 -3.91 1.49
C LEU A 43 2.19 -4.89 1.51
N VAL A 44 2.25 -5.74 0.50
CA VAL A 44 3.37 -6.67 0.32
C VAL A 44 4.48 -5.97 -0.47
N GLN A 45 5.64 -5.79 0.16
CA GLN A 45 6.83 -5.37 -0.55
C GLN A 45 7.35 -6.58 -1.35
N LYS A 46 7.58 -6.38 -2.66
CA LYS A 46 8.26 -7.39 -3.47
C LYS A 46 9.75 -7.32 -3.15
N ASP A 47 10.14 -7.84 -1.99
CA ASP A 47 11.49 -8.31 -1.80
C ASP A 47 11.68 -9.50 -2.75
N GLY A 48 12.76 -9.49 -3.53
CA GLY A 48 13.06 -10.50 -4.54
C GLY A 48 13.39 -11.88 -3.96
N GLY A 49 12.45 -12.54 -3.28
CA GLY A 49 12.63 -13.89 -2.77
C GLY A 49 11.38 -14.50 -2.13
N ALA A 50 10.93 -15.60 -2.74
CA ALA A 50 10.08 -16.67 -2.19
C ALA A 50 8.56 -16.42 -2.04
N GLU A 51 7.87 -16.96 -3.04
CA GLU A 51 6.47 -17.37 -3.03
C GLU A 51 6.13 -18.50 -2.02
N THR A 52 5.07 -18.28 -1.21
CA THR A 52 4.03 -19.23 -0.71
C THR A 52 4.38 -20.27 0.40
N PRO A 53 3.42 -20.76 1.25
CA PRO A 53 1.96 -20.83 0.99
C PRO A 53 0.97 -20.51 2.12
N ILE A 54 -0.22 -20.17 1.62
CA ILE A 54 -1.58 -20.39 2.11
C ILE A 54 -1.81 -21.55 3.12
N ALA A 55 -2.56 -21.21 4.17
CA ALA A 55 -3.56 -21.98 4.92
C ALA A 55 -3.22 -23.40 5.44
N GLU A 56 -3.21 -23.54 6.78
CA GLU A 56 -3.71 -24.75 7.43
C GLU A 56 -4.98 -24.43 8.25
N PRO A 57 -6.15 -24.97 7.89
CA PRO A 57 -7.17 -25.30 8.87
C PRO A 57 -7.21 -26.83 8.98
N LEU A 58 -6.35 -27.40 9.83
CA LEU A 58 -6.51 -28.80 10.24
C LEU A 58 -7.58 -28.88 11.34
N ILE A 59 -8.85 -28.81 10.94
CA ILE A 59 -9.96 -29.41 11.69
C ILE A 59 -10.34 -30.72 10.98
N THR A 60 -9.62 -31.79 11.29
CA THR A 60 -10.02 -33.20 11.27
C THR A 60 -8.76 -33.99 11.66
N SER A 61 -8.71 -34.78 12.73
CA SER A 61 -9.68 -35.78 13.12
C SER A 61 -9.65 -35.93 14.64
N GLY A 62 -10.82 -35.97 15.26
CA GLY A 62 -10.97 -36.75 16.48
C GLY A 62 -10.89 -38.22 16.10
N ILE A 63 -9.87 -38.90 16.59
CA ILE A 63 -9.81 -40.27 17.14
C ILE A 63 -8.51 -40.35 17.94
#